data_AF-A0A561B2N7-F1
#
_entry.id   AF-A0A561B2N7-F1
#
_cell.length_a   1.000
_cell.length_b   1.000
_cell.length_c   1.000
_cell.angle_alpha   90.00
_cell.angle_beta   90.00
_cell.angle_gamma   90.00
#
_symmetry.space_group_name_H-M   'P 1'
#
loop_
_entity.id
_entity.type
_entity.pdbx_description
1 polymer ?
#
loop_
_entity_poly.entity_id
_entity_poly.type
_entity_poly.pdbx_seq_one_letter_code
_entity_poly.pdbx_strand_id
1 'polypeptide(L)'
;MGPTDVVGEWEDFVESCTEGYLDDIYEFNNDLDIRALIERLLNDRNLARFQQMGWVRAQVSEVDEKYRAILRPEIDRPTRPWWEARLPRLAGAELAEEFRLRYGVEVEVVND
;
A
#
# COMPACT_ATOMS: atom_id res chain seq x y z
N MET A 1 10.47 11.78 11.02
CA MET A 1 10.45 10.57 10.17
C MET A 1 11.45 10.77 9.04
N GLY A 2 12.49 9.95 9.00
CA GLY A 2 13.47 9.91 7.91
C GLY A 2 13.02 8.95 6.79
N PRO A 3 13.74 8.91 5.65
CA PRO A 3 13.36 8.05 4.52
C PRO A 3 13.23 6.56 4.87
N THR A 4 14.07 6.04 5.77
CA THR A 4 13.99 4.64 6.20
C THR A 4 12.75 4.34 7.03
N ASP A 5 12.37 5.25 7.93
CA ASP A 5 11.17 5.08 8.77
C ASP A 5 9.92 4.97 7.89
N VAL A 6 9.80 5.82 6.87
CA VAL A 6 8.68 5.80 5.92
C VAL A 6 8.61 4.48 5.14
N VAL A 7 9.75 3.89 4.79
CA VAL A 7 9.79 2.58 4.12
C VAL A 7 9.37 1.46 5.08
N GLY A 8 9.75 1.55 6.35
CA GLY A 8 9.28 0.63 7.38
C GLY A 8 7.76 0.66 7.53
N GLU A 9 7.16 1.84 7.64
CA GLU A 9 5.70 1.99 7.70
C GLU A 9 4.99 1.42 6.46
N TRP A 10 5.61 1.54 5.27
CA TRP A 10 5.09 0.90 4.07
C TRP A 10 5.21 -0.63 4.10
N GLU A 11 6.30 -1.17 4.63
CA GLU A 11 6.47 -2.60 4.80
C GLU A 11 5.44 -3.17 5.78
N ASP A 12 5.25 -2.53 6.93
CA ASP A 12 4.27 -2.91 7.95
C ASP A 12 2.85 -2.94 7.37
N PHE A 13 2.46 -1.89 6.63
CA PHE A 13 1.16 -1.86 5.95
C PHE A 13 0.98 -3.01 4.95
N VAL A 14 2.03 -3.31 4.15
CA VAL A 14 1.97 -4.39 3.16
C VAL A 14 1.91 -5.76 3.85
N GLU A 15 2.58 -5.94 4.98
CA GLU A 15 2.48 -7.14 5.81
C GLU A 15 1.06 -7.30 6.35
N SER A 16 0.47 -6.26 6.95
CA SER A 16 -0.93 -6.28 7.38
C SER A 16 -1.90 -6.60 6.24
N CYS A 17 -1.68 -6.05 5.04
CA CYS A 17 -2.48 -6.41 3.86
C CYS A 17 -2.30 -7.87 3.41
N THR A 18 -1.12 -8.45 3.63
CA THR A 18 -0.82 -9.86 3.29
C THR A 18 -1.53 -10.80 4.25
N GLU A 19 -1.75 -10.38 5.50
CA GLU A 19 -2.46 -11.14 6.53
C GLU A 19 -3.99 -10.93 6.49
N GLY A 20 -4.44 -9.91 5.76
CA GLY A 20 -5.84 -9.53 5.66
C GLY A 20 -6.17 -8.38 6.59
N TYR A 21 -5.73 -7.17 6.22
CA TYR A 21 -5.83 -5.93 6.99
C TYR A 21 -7.16 -5.82 7.77
N LEU A 22 -7.05 -5.81 9.10
CA LEU A 22 -8.18 -6.06 10.00
C LEU A 22 -8.94 -4.81 10.45
N ASP A 23 -8.33 -3.63 10.31
CA ASP A 23 -8.96 -2.36 10.64
C ASP A 23 -9.91 -1.89 9.52
N ASP A 24 -10.50 -0.71 9.70
CA ASP A 24 -11.51 -0.16 8.81
C ASP A 24 -10.93 0.54 7.56
N ILE A 25 -11.82 0.98 6.67
CA ILE A 25 -11.47 1.65 5.42
C ILE A 25 -10.79 3.02 5.61
N TYR A 26 -11.01 3.71 6.72
CA TYR A 26 -10.35 4.98 7.00
C TYR A 26 -8.89 4.73 7.40
N GLU A 27 -8.65 3.78 8.31
CA GLU A 27 -7.28 3.37 8.69
C GLU A 27 -6.53 2.80 7.48
N PHE A 28 -7.16 1.92 6.70
CA PHE A 28 -6.57 1.40 5.46
C PHE A 28 -6.12 2.52 4.50
N ASN A 29 -6.94 3.54 4.29
CA ASN A 29 -6.58 4.64 3.39
C ASN A 29 -5.50 5.54 4.01
N ASN A 30 -5.54 5.77 5.32
CA ASN A 30 -4.53 6.55 6.03
C ASN A 30 -3.15 5.88 5.94
N ASP A 31 -3.09 4.57 6.13
CA ASP A 31 -1.83 3.83 6.03
C ASP A 31 -1.36 3.74 4.57
N LEU A 32 -2.28 3.52 3.62
CA LEU A 32 -1.94 3.52 2.19
C LEU A 32 -1.32 4.85 1.71
N ASP A 33 -1.73 5.98 2.30
CA ASP A 33 -1.20 7.31 1.98
C ASP A 33 0.33 7.42 2.23
N ILE A 34 0.93 6.52 3.03
CA ILE A 34 2.38 6.47 3.21
C ILE A 34 3.10 6.25 1.87
N ARG A 35 2.49 5.53 0.93
CA ARG A 35 3.08 5.29 -0.39
C ARG A 35 3.13 6.55 -1.24
N ALA A 36 2.19 7.48 -1.04
CA ALA A 36 2.23 8.79 -1.67
C ALA A 36 3.34 9.67 -1.08
N LEU A 37 3.63 9.57 0.23
CA LEU A 37 4.79 10.22 0.83
C LEU A 37 6.10 9.68 0.25
N ILE A 38 6.23 8.35 0.14
CA ILE A 38 7.38 7.70 -0.52
C ILE A 38 7.56 8.21 -1.94
N GLU A 39 6.49 8.30 -2.73
CA GLU A 39 6.56 8.79 -4.10
C GLU A 39 7.16 10.22 -4.16
N ARG A 40 6.76 11.10 -3.25
CA ARG A 40 7.30 12.47 -3.17
C ARG A 40 8.79 12.44 -2.81
N LEU A 41 9.20 11.62 -1.84
CA LEU A 41 10.61 11.46 -1.45
C LEU A 41 11.48 10.93 -2.60
N LEU A 42 10.98 9.93 -3.32
CA LEU A 42 11.69 9.34 -4.45
C LEU A 42 11.84 10.28 -5.64
N ASN A 43 10.93 11.26 -5.79
CA ASN A 43 10.97 12.27 -6.86
C ASN A 43 11.62 13.60 -6.45
N ASP A 44 12.02 13.76 -5.17
CA ASP A 44 12.70 14.98 -4.73
C ASP A 44 14.14 15.03 -5.28
N ARG A 45 14.40 16.04 -6.12
CA ARG A 45 15.70 16.27 -6.76
C ARG A 45 16.82 16.59 -5.76
N ASN A 46 16.50 17.22 -4.64
CA ASN A 46 17.46 17.52 -3.58
C ASN A 46 17.86 16.26 -2.83
N LEU A 47 16.96 15.28 -2.74
CA LEU A 47 17.25 13.99 -2.13
C LEU A 47 17.99 13.06 -3.10
N ALA A 48 17.67 13.11 -4.39
CA ALA A 48 18.24 12.25 -5.42
C ALA A 48 19.79 12.29 -5.50
N ARG A 49 20.43 13.34 -5.00
CA ARG A 49 21.90 13.47 -4.96
C ARG A 49 22.56 12.64 -3.86
N PHE A 50 21.82 12.17 -2.86
CA PHE A 50 22.37 11.40 -1.75
C PHE A 50 22.46 9.92 -2.14
N GLN A 51 23.65 9.32 -2.02
CA GLN A 51 23.88 7.92 -2.37
C GLN A 51 22.98 6.96 -1.57
N GLN A 52 22.63 7.33 -0.33
CA GLN A 52 21.73 6.56 0.54
C GLN A 52 20.34 6.37 -0.07
N MET A 53 19.90 7.27 -0.96
CA MET A 53 18.62 7.11 -1.66
C MET A 53 18.62 5.92 -2.62
N GLY A 54 19.78 5.40 -3.03
CA GLY A 54 19.87 4.14 -3.78
C GLY A 54 19.34 2.96 -2.98
N TRP A 55 19.68 2.87 -1.69
CA TRP A 55 19.17 1.82 -0.80
C TRP A 55 17.67 1.97 -0.55
N VAL A 56 17.20 3.20 -0.31
CA VAL A 56 15.77 3.49 -0.14
C VAL A 56 14.96 3.04 -1.37
N ARG A 57 15.43 3.35 -2.58
CA ARG A 57 14.76 2.92 -3.83
C ARG A 57 14.68 1.40 -3.95
N ALA A 58 15.76 0.69 -3.59
CA ALA A 58 15.78 -0.77 -3.65
C ALA A 58 14.75 -1.38 -2.69
N GLN A 59 14.71 -0.92 -1.43
CA GLN A 59 13.75 -1.40 -0.44
C GLN A 59 12.31 -1.08 -0.82
N VAL A 60 12.02 0.14 -1.30
CA VAL A 60 10.67 0.47 -1.81
C VAL A 60 10.29 -0.44 -2.96
N SER A 61 11.21 -0.75 -3.88
CA SER A 61 10.91 -1.66 -5.01
C SER A 61 10.53 -3.05 -4.54
N GLU A 62 11.25 -3.59 -3.55
CA GLU A 62 10.97 -4.91 -2.97
C GLU A 62 9.59 -4.94 -2.29
N VAL A 63 9.27 -3.92 -1.49
CA VAL A 63 7.95 -3.83 -0.83
C VAL A 63 6.83 -3.58 -1.84
N ASP A 64 7.05 -2.74 -2.85
CA ASP A 64 6.11 -2.50 -3.94
C ASP A 64 5.80 -3.81 -4.72
N GLU A 65 6.80 -4.67 -4.93
CA GLU A 65 6.60 -5.99 -5.55
C GLU A 65 5.74 -6.92 -4.69
N LYS A 66 5.99 -6.97 -3.38
CA LYS A 66 5.15 -7.71 -2.42
C LYS A 66 3.69 -7.22 -2.48
N TYR A 67 3.48 -5.91 -2.43
CA TYR A 67 2.14 -5.33 -2.50
C TYR A 67 1.46 -5.69 -3.83
N ARG A 68 2.13 -5.52 -4.97
CA ARG A 68 1.56 -5.89 -6.28
C ARG A 68 1.13 -7.34 -6.37
N ALA A 69 1.86 -8.26 -5.72
CA ALA A 69 1.55 -9.68 -5.74
C ALA A 69 0.21 -10.00 -5.05
N ILE A 70 -0.16 -9.24 -4.02
CA ILE A 70 -1.38 -9.46 -3.23
C ILE A 70 -2.60 -8.69 -3.75
N LEU A 71 -2.42 -7.79 -4.74
CA LEU A 71 -3.52 -7.03 -5.32
C LEU A 71 -4.38 -7.89 -6.27
N ARG A 72 -5.66 -7.52 -6.35
CA ARG A 72 -6.65 -8.05 -7.29
C ARG A 72 -6.48 -7.41 -8.67
N PRO A 73 -6.25 -8.19 -9.74
CA PRO A 73 -6.01 -7.64 -11.07
C PRO A 73 -7.29 -7.14 -11.78
N GLU A 74 -8.47 -7.57 -11.35
CA GLU A 74 -9.76 -7.22 -11.98
C GLU A 74 -10.21 -5.79 -11.64
N ILE A 75 -9.59 -5.18 -10.63
CA ILE A 75 -9.86 -3.80 -10.22
C ILE A 75 -8.84 -2.92 -10.94
N ASP A 76 -9.33 -1.97 -11.72
CA ASP A 76 -8.49 -0.93 -12.29
C ASP A 76 -9.21 0.41 -12.19
N ARG A 77 -8.69 1.28 -11.33
CA ARG A 77 -9.09 2.69 -11.23
C ARG A 77 -8.02 3.51 -11.96
N PRO A 78 -8.08 3.66 -13.30
CA PRO A 78 -6.97 4.14 -14.12
C PRO A 78 -6.59 5.61 -13.85
N THR A 79 -7.44 6.38 -13.17
CA THR A 79 -7.14 7.76 -12.75
C THR A 79 -6.36 7.83 -11.43
N ARG A 80 -6.10 6.69 -10.79
CA ARG A 80 -5.39 6.59 -9.50
C ARG A 80 -3.97 6.07 -9.73
N PRO A 81 -3.00 6.43 -8.86
CA PRO A 81 -1.70 5.78 -8.88
C PRO A 81 -1.85 4.28 -8.64
N TRP A 82 -0.89 3.48 -9.11
CA TRP A 82 -1.04 2.02 -9.15
C TRP A 82 -1.31 1.38 -7.78
N TRP A 83 -0.80 1.97 -6.69
CA TRP A 83 -1.02 1.50 -5.31
C TRP A 83 -2.44 1.79 -4.79
N GLU A 84 -3.13 2.77 -5.36
CA GLU A 84 -4.56 3.04 -5.09
C GLU A 84 -5.47 2.41 -6.16
N ALA A 85 -4.93 2.04 -7.32
CA ALA A 85 -5.73 1.61 -8.46
C ALA A 85 -6.43 0.26 -8.22
N ARG A 86 -5.91 -0.55 -7.30
CA ARG A 86 -6.35 -1.91 -6.99
C ARG A 86 -6.54 -2.09 -5.49
N LEU A 87 -7.16 -3.21 -5.09
CA LEU A 87 -7.36 -3.57 -3.68
C LEU A 87 -6.68 -4.91 -3.37
N PRO A 88 -6.25 -5.16 -2.12
CA PRO A 88 -5.75 -6.45 -1.67
C PRO A 88 -6.77 -7.58 -1.88
N ARG A 89 -6.29 -8.81 -1.99
CA ARG A 89 -7.13 -10.02 -2.10
C ARG A 89 -7.78 -10.43 -0.79
N LEU A 90 -7.15 -10.09 0.33
CA LEU A 90 -7.57 -10.41 1.68
C LEU A 90 -7.95 -9.14 2.44
N ALA A 91 -8.91 -9.23 3.35
CA ALA A 91 -9.24 -8.17 4.29
C ALA A 91 -9.97 -8.76 5.52
N GLY A 92 -9.96 -8.03 6.63
CA GLY A 92 -10.90 -8.26 7.73
C GLY A 92 -12.35 -8.03 7.30
N ALA A 93 -13.29 -8.56 8.08
CA ALA A 93 -14.71 -8.56 7.72
C ALA A 93 -15.28 -7.15 7.49
N GLU A 94 -14.87 -6.17 8.31
CA GLU A 94 -15.33 -4.78 8.19
C GLU A 94 -14.82 -4.13 6.90
N LEU A 95 -13.51 -4.20 6.64
CA LEU A 95 -12.92 -3.64 5.42
C LEU A 95 -13.44 -4.33 4.15
N ALA A 96 -13.65 -5.65 4.19
CA ALA A 96 -14.22 -6.40 3.07
C ALA A 96 -15.64 -5.92 2.72
N GLU A 97 -16.46 -5.64 3.74
CA GLU A 97 -17.79 -5.07 3.55
C GLU A 97 -17.71 -3.65 2.96
N GLU A 98 -16.79 -2.81 3.43
CA GLU A 98 -16.56 -1.48 2.88
C GLU A 98 -16.08 -1.51 1.42
N PHE A 99 -15.19 -2.46 1.05
CA PHE A 99 -14.80 -2.67 -0.35
C PHE A 99 -15.99 -3.06 -1.23
N ARG A 100 -16.88 -3.90 -0.72
CA ARG A 100 -18.11 -4.30 -1.42
C ARG A 100 -19.06 -3.12 -1.58
N LEU A 101 -19.34 -2.38 -0.51
CA LEU A 101 -20.31 -1.28 -0.51
C LEU A 101 -19.83 -0.06 -1.32
N ARG A 102 -18.55 0.32 -1.19
CA ARG A 102 -18.01 1.51 -1.85
C ARG A 102 -17.55 1.27 -3.27
N TYR A 103 -16.99 0.08 -3.54
CA TYR A 103 -16.31 -0.21 -4.80
C TYR A 103 -16.92 -1.37 -5.57
N GLY A 104 -17.90 -2.09 -5.01
CA GLY A 104 -18.47 -3.28 -5.66
C GLY A 104 -17.50 -4.45 -5.75
N VAL A 105 -16.49 -4.48 -4.87
CA VAL A 105 -15.43 -5.49 -4.90
C VAL A 105 -15.59 -6.42 -3.69
N GLU A 106 -15.79 -7.71 -3.97
CA GLU A 106 -15.74 -8.76 -2.94
C GLU A 106 -14.31 -9.28 -2.81
N VAL A 107 -13.80 -9.44 -1.59
CA VAL A 107 -12.46 -9.98 -1.26
C VAL A 107 -12.60 -11.18 -0.31
N GLU A 108 -11.54 -11.96 -0.14
CA GLU A 108 -11.55 -13.07 0.82
C GLU A 108 -11.42 -12.52 2.24
N VAL A 109 -12.36 -12.93 3.11
CA VAL A 109 -12.42 -12.48 4.49
C VAL A 109 -11.54 -13.37 5.35
N VAL A 110 -10.59 -12.76 6.05
CA VAL A 110 -9.83 -13.40 7.12
C VAL A 110 -10.54 -13.08 8.43
N ASN A 111 -10.77 -14.10 9.25
CA ASN A 111 -11.32 -13.93 10.60
C ASN A 111 -10.16 -14.04 11.59
N ASP A 112 -10.15 -13.13 12.57
CA ASP A 112 -9.24 -13.15 13.72
C ASP A 112 -9.63 -14.24 14.75
#